data_AF-A0A9X3Z1X5-F1
#
_entry.id   AF-A0A9X3Z1X5-F1
#
_cell.length_a   1.000
_cell.length_b   1.000
_cell.length_c   1.000
_cell.angle_alpha   90.00
_cell.angle_beta   90.00
_cell.angle_gamma   90.00
#
_symmetry.space_group_name_H-M   'P 1'
#
loop_
_entity.id
_entity.type
_entity.pdbx_description
1 polymer ?
#
loop_
_entity_poly.entity_id
_entity_poly.type
_entity_poly.pdbx_seq_one_letter_code
_entity_poly.pdbx_strand_id
1 'polypeptide(L)'
;MLEALENRIAYLRGLADGLDVQEHSREGKILAEMIELVDDIYGAFRELHARVEEAERYAEAIDEDLEDVELYLFGDDENLYETVGDCAAEEREAYEAFADLDDDEDAYLYETGGRDHVTSSHAIECPSCREVLFFHEGVDDEGYHHYIVEPYLDEAEYEPINPT
;
A
#
# COMPACT_ATOMS: atom_id res chain seq x y z
N MET A 1 -29.71 5.73 -1.68
CA MET A 1 -29.75 5.73 -0.19
C MET A 1 -29.51 7.15 0.38
N LEU A 2 -28.54 7.90 -0.17
CA LEU A 2 -28.26 9.30 0.18
C LEU A 2 -29.44 10.27 -0.02
N GLU A 3 -30.22 10.14 -1.11
CA GLU A 3 -31.36 11.03 -1.39
C GLU A 3 -32.47 10.90 -0.33
N ALA A 4 -32.68 9.71 0.23
CA ALA A 4 -33.67 9.50 1.29
C ALA A 4 -33.24 10.20 2.59
N LEU A 5 -31.93 10.29 2.84
CA LEU A 5 -31.38 10.99 4.00
C LEU A 5 -31.49 12.51 3.83
N GLU A 6 -31.17 13.03 2.64
CA GLU A 6 -31.34 14.44 2.27
C GLU A 6 -32.78 14.93 2.49
N ASN A 7 -33.75 14.17 1.96
CA ASN A 7 -35.18 14.48 2.11
C ASN A 7 -35.63 14.49 3.58
N ARG A 8 -35.05 13.62 4.42
CA ARG A 8 -35.35 13.58 5.86
C ARG A 8 -34.74 14.76 6.60
N ILE A 9 -33.52 15.17 6.25
CA ILE A 9 -32.87 16.36 6.84
C ILE A 9 -33.65 17.62 6.45
N ALA A 10 -34.03 17.76 5.17
CA ALA A 10 -34.86 18.86 4.69
C ALA A 10 -36.22 18.92 5.38
N TYR A 11 -36.87 17.76 5.58
CA TYR A 11 -38.11 17.66 6.34
C TYR A 11 -37.94 18.10 7.81
N LEU A 12 -36.85 17.69 8.48
CA LEU A 12 -36.56 18.09 9.85
C LEU A 12 -36.30 19.59 9.98
N ARG A 13 -35.58 20.21 9.03
CA ARG A 13 -35.40 21.67 8.96
C ARG A 13 -36.76 22.37 8.84
N GLY A 14 -37.56 21.98 7.85
CA GLY A 14 -38.87 22.60 7.63
C GLY A 14 -39.83 22.42 8.81
N LEU A 15 -39.75 21.29 9.52
CA LEU A 15 -40.52 21.06 10.74
C LEU A 15 -40.03 21.93 11.90
N ALA A 16 -38.72 22.09 12.08
CA ALA A 16 -38.14 22.95 13.11
C ALA A 16 -38.49 24.42 12.89
N ASP A 17 -38.45 24.89 11.64
CA ASP A 17 -38.86 26.24 11.26
C ASP A 17 -40.36 26.46 11.46
N GLY A 18 -41.20 25.50 11.06
CA GLY A 18 -42.66 25.60 11.20
C GLY A 18 -43.15 25.55 12.65
N LEU A 19 -42.37 24.97 13.56
CA LEU A 19 -42.65 24.91 15.00
C LEU A 19 -41.97 26.04 15.78
N ASP A 20 -41.21 26.90 15.09
CA ASP A 20 -40.52 28.05 15.69
C ASP A 20 -39.57 27.66 16.83
N VAL A 21 -38.97 26.47 16.71
CA VAL A 21 -38.19 25.82 17.77
C VAL A 21 -37.03 26.70 18.27
N GLN A 22 -36.48 27.52 17.38
CA GLN A 22 -35.38 28.46 17.64
C GLN A 22 -35.73 29.56 18.66
N GLU A 23 -36.98 30.01 18.68
CA GLU A 23 -37.37 31.26 19.35
C GLU A 23 -37.75 31.06 20.83
N HIS A 24 -38.20 29.87 21.22
CA HIS A 24 -38.95 29.69 22.47
C HIS A 24 -38.19 29.05 23.63
N SER A 25 -37.07 28.35 23.41
CA SER A 25 -36.36 27.66 24.51
C SER A 25 -34.86 27.42 24.28
N ARG A 26 -34.12 27.13 25.36
CA ARG A 26 -32.68 26.78 25.27
C ARG A 26 -32.50 25.42 24.59
N GLU A 27 -33.44 24.51 24.84
CA GLU A 27 -33.51 23.19 24.23
C GLU A 27 -33.73 23.31 22.72
N GLY A 28 -34.52 24.30 22.28
CA GLY A 28 -34.77 24.55 20.87
C GLY A 28 -33.55 25.06 20.10
N LYS A 29 -32.72 25.91 20.72
CA LYS A 29 -31.40 26.28 20.18
C LYS A 29 -30.45 25.09 20.07
N ILE A 30 -30.51 24.12 20.97
CA ILE A 30 -29.69 22.90 20.85
C ILE A 30 -30.17 22.07 19.66
N LEU A 31 -31.48 21.90 19.51
CA LEU A 31 -32.07 21.16 18.39
C LEU A 31 -31.73 21.79 17.03
N ALA A 32 -31.67 23.12 16.97
CA ALA A 32 -31.20 23.88 15.82
C ALA A 32 -29.81 23.46 15.35
N GLU A 33 -28.86 23.58 16.26
CA GLU A 33 -27.44 23.30 16.04
C GLU A 33 -27.25 21.82 15.70
N MET A 34 -28.05 20.93 16.30
CA MET A 34 -28.04 19.52 15.94
C MET A 34 -28.51 19.28 14.50
N ILE A 35 -29.53 20.00 14.03
CA ILE A 35 -30.01 19.86 12.65
C ILE A 35 -28.97 20.41 11.66
N GLU A 36 -28.33 21.54 11.97
CA GLU A 36 -27.24 22.08 11.15
C GLU A 36 -26.04 21.13 11.12
N LEU A 37 -25.62 20.60 12.27
CA LEU A 37 -24.52 19.62 12.34
C LEU A 37 -24.83 18.36 11.51
N VAL A 38 -26.07 17.87 11.52
CA VAL A 38 -26.46 16.72 10.70
C VAL A 38 -26.39 17.03 9.21
N ASP A 39 -26.70 18.27 8.81
CA ASP A 39 -26.56 18.74 7.43
C ASP A 39 -25.09 18.80 6.99
N ASP A 40 -24.21 19.31 7.85
CA ASP A 40 -22.77 19.35 7.60
C ASP A 40 -22.18 17.93 7.47
N ILE A 41 -22.59 17.01 8.36
CA ILE A 41 -22.20 15.60 8.29
C ILE A 41 -22.69 14.96 6.99
N TYR A 42 -23.92 15.28 6.57
CA TYR A 42 -24.46 14.79 5.31
C TYR A 42 -23.68 15.31 4.10
N GLY A 43 -23.29 16.59 4.12
CA GLY A 43 -22.42 17.19 3.09
C GLY A 43 -21.07 16.48 2.98
N ALA A 44 -20.37 16.29 4.11
CA ALA A 44 -19.10 15.56 4.14
C ALA A 44 -19.27 14.10 3.68
N PHE A 45 -20.37 13.46 4.05
CA PHE A 45 -20.67 12.08 3.64
C PHE A 45 -20.96 11.96 2.14
N ARG A 46 -21.60 12.97 1.51
CA ARG A 46 -21.76 13.02 0.04
C ARG A 46 -20.42 13.14 -0.68
N GLU A 47 -19.54 14.02 -0.20
CA GLU A 47 -18.20 14.17 -0.77
C GLU A 47 -17.40 12.85 -0.67
N LEU A 48 -17.44 12.22 0.51
CA LEU A 48 -16.79 10.93 0.72
C LEU A 48 -17.36 9.85 -0.22
N HIS A 49 -18.68 9.78 -0.37
CA HIS A 49 -19.31 8.81 -1.28
C HIS A 49 -18.85 9.03 -2.73
N ALA A 50 -18.80 10.28 -3.21
CA ALA A 50 -18.32 10.58 -4.56
C ALA A 50 -16.86 10.15 -4.77
N ARG A 51 -16.00 10.33 -3.76
CA ARG A 51 -14.61 9.86 -3.80
C ARG A 51 -14.50 8.33 -3.80
N VAL A 52 -15.37 7.64 -3.08
CA VAL A 52 -15.45 6.17 -3.10
C VAL A 52 -15.87 5.68 -4.47
N GLU A 53 -16.93 6.25 -5.06
CA GLU A 53 -17.37 5.91 -6.43
C GLU A 53 -16.28 6.21 -7.48
N GLU A 54 -15.43 7.21 -7.25
CA GLU A 54 -14.27 7.46 -8.11
C GLU A 54 -13.16 6.40 -7.92
N ALA A 55 -12.87 6.02 -6.68
CA ALA A 55 -11.90 4.98 -6.36
C ALA A 55 -12.33 3.61 -6.90
N GLU A 56 -13.61 3.27 -6.81
CA GLU A 56 -14.19 2.05 -7.39
C GLU A 56 -13.96 2.02 -8.91
N ARG A 57 -14.22 3.13 -9.61
CA ARG A 57 -13.95 3.24 -11.05
C ARG A 57 -12.46 3.11 -11.39
N TYR A 58 -11.55 3.64 -10.57
CA TYR A 58 -10.12 3.43 -10.78
C TYR A 58 -9.73 1.97 -10.56
N ALA A 59 -10.30 1.30 -9.56
CA ALA A 59 -10.04 -0.12 -9.31
C ALA A 59 -10.54 -0.99 -10.48
N GLU A 60 -11.74 -0.72 -11.00
CA GLU A 60 -12.26 -1.39 -12.19
C GLU A 60 -11.37 -1.17 -13.42
N ALA A 61 -10.85 0.04 -13.62
CA ALA A 61 -9.93 0.33 -14.72
C ALA A 61 -8.60 -0.41 -14.58
N ILE A 62 -8.06 -0.52 -13.36
CA ILE A 62 -6.83 -1.28 -13.10
C ILE A 62 -7.07 -2.77 -13.35
N ASP A 63 -8.22 -3.31 -12.95
CA ASP A 63 -8.60 -4.71 -13.18
C ASP A 63 -8.65 -5.02 -14.68
N GLU A 64 -9.28 -4.15 -15.49
CA GLU A 64 -9.32 -4.28 -16.95
C GLU A 64 -7.91 -4.19 -17.58
N ASP A 65 -7.08 -3.24 -17.14
CA ASP A 65 -5.70 -3.11 -17.63
C ASP A 65 -4.84 -4.33 -17.26
N LEU A 66 -5.08 -4.95 -16.09
CA LEU A 66 -4.37 -6.16 -15.66
C LEU A 66 -4.83 -7.39 -16.46
N GLU A 67 -6.12 -7.51 -16.78
CA GLU A 67 -6.64 -8.58 -17.65
C GLU A 67 -5.90 -8.62 -19.00
N ASP A 68 -5.65 -7.45 -19.60
CA ASP A 68 -4.90 -7.35 -20.86
C ASP A 68 -3.44 -7.83 -20.71
N VAL A 69 -2.79 -7.49 -19.59
CA VAL A 69 -1.41 -7.94 -19.30
C VAL A 69 -1.37 -9.44 -19.04
N GLU A 70 -2.33 -9.97 -18.29
CA GLU A 70 -2.48 -11.40 -18.00
C GLU A 70 -2.67 -12.19 -19.30
N LEU A 71 -3.54 -11.72 -20.19
CA LEU A 71 -3.75 -12.32 -21.50
C LEU A 71 -2.49 -12.24 -22.37
N TYR A 72 -1.73 -11.15 -22.31
CA TYR A 72 -0.49 -11.02 -23.07
C TYR A 72 0.63 -11.95 -22.58
N LEU A 73 0.78 -12.11 -21.27
CA LEU A 73 1.87 -12.90 -20.67
C LEU A 73 1.52 -14.38 -20.58
N PHE A 74 0.25 -14.70 -20.33
CA PHE A 74 -0.20 -16.04 -19.97
C PHE A 74 -1.36 -16.56 -20.85
N GLY A 75 -1.72 -15.86 -21.93
CA GLY A 75 -2.89 -16.19 -22.77
C GLY A 75 -2.85 -17.54 -23.51
N ASP A 76 -1.72 -18.22 -23.53
CA ASP A 76 -1.59 -19.60 -24.04
C ASP A 76 -1.63 -20.67 -22.92
N ASP A 77 -1.65 -20.26 -21.65
CA ASP A 77 -1.65 -21.17 -20.50
C ASP A 77 -3.09 -21.39 -19.99
N GLU A 78 -3.71 -22.49 -20.42
CA GLU A 78 -5.07 -22.91 -20.03
C GLU A 78 -5.25 -23.12 -18.50
N ASN A 79 -4.18 -23.00 -17.70
CA ASN A 79 -4.18 -23.11 -16.24
C ASN A 79 -4.47 -21.78 -15.51
N LEU A 80 -4.70 -20.67 -16.22
CA LEU A 80 -4.95 -19.36 -15.58
C LEU A 80 -6.19 -19.31 -14.67
N TYR A 81 -7.13 -20.24 -14.89
CA TYR A 81 -8.32 -20.43 -14.07
C TYR A 81 -8.35 -21.81 -13.40
N GLU A 82 -7.20 -22.34 -12.96
CA GLU A 82 -7.27 -23.29 -11.85
C GLU A 82 -7.89 -22.55 -10.67
N THR A 83 -9.23 -22.62 -10.59
CA THR A 83 -9.99 -22.48 -9.35
C THR A 83 -9.15 -23.18 -8.31
N VAL A 84 -8.70 -22.47 -7.27
CA VAL A 84 -7.98 -23.06 -6.14
C VAL A 84 -8.75 -24.30 -5.73
N GLY A 85 -8.28 -25.42 -6.25
CA GLY A 85 -9.15 -26.56 -6.50
C GLY A 85 -9.06 -27.35 -5.25
N ASP A 86 -9.84 -26.93 -4.23
CA ASP A 86 -9.97 -27.49 -2.88
C ASP A 86 -9.00 -28.66 -2.73
N CYS A 87 -7.71 -28.33 -2.49
CA CYS A 87 -6.62 -29.28 -2.65
C CYS A 87 -6.90 -30.45 -1.73
N ALA A 88 -7.49 -31.49 -2.32
CA ALA A 88 -7.93 -32.67 -1.61
C ALA A 88 -6.67 -33.44 -1.21
N ALA A 89 -6.20 -33.11 -0.01
CA ALA A 89 -5.79 -34.05 1.02
C ALA A 89 -4.52 -34.90 0.82
N GLU A 90 -3.62 -34.62 -0.13
CA GLU A 90 -2.35 -35.38 -0.22
C GLU A 90 -1.04 -34.57 -0.18
N GLU A 91 -1.07 -33.24 -0.02
CA GLU A 91 0.15 -32.43 0.14
C GLU A 91 0.05 -31.44 1.33
N ARG A 92 -0.31 -31.99 2.49
CA ARG A 92 -0.44 -31.28 3.76
C ARG A 92 0.93 -31.01 4.44
N GLU A 93 1.91 -30.55 3.68
CA GLU A 93 3.17 -30.02 4.27
C GLU A 93 3.64 -28.71 3.61
N ALA A 94 3.05 -28.27 2.48
CA ALA A 94 3.49 -27.06 1.77
C ALA A 94 2.64 -25.80 2.03
N TYR A 95 1.52 -25.91 2.77
CA TYR A 95 0.52 -24.82 2.90
C TYR A 95 0.52 -24.08 4.25
N GLU A 96 1.50 -24.31 5.14
CA GLU A 96 1.66 -23.52 6.38
C GLU A 96 2.56 -22.28 6.21
N ALA A 97 2.96 -21.94 4.98
CA ALA A 97 3.80 -20.77 4.68
C ALA A 97 3.03 -19.67 3.92
N PHE A 98 1.78 -19.40 4.30
CA PHE A 98 1.28 -18.03 4.11
C PHE A 98 1.94 -17.17 5.19
N ALA A 99 3.17 -16.74 4.89
CA ALA A 99 3.84 -15.70 5.64
C ALA A 99 2.97 -14.43 5.57
N ASP A 100 2.68 -13.88 6.74
CA ASP A 100 2.15 -12.52 6.88
C ASP A 100 3.09 -11.58 6.10
N LEU A 101 2.64 -11.06 4.95
CA LEU A 101 3.40 -10.08 4.15
C LEU A 101 3.56 -8.72 4.87
N ASP A 102 3.11 -8.63 6.13
CA ASP A 102 3.22 -7.46 6.99
C ASP A 102 4.37 -7.57 8.03
N ASP A 103 5.08 -8.70 8.11
CA ASP A 103 6.28 -8.83 8.95
C ASP A 103 7.54 -8.79 8.06
N ASP A 104 8.03 -7.58 7.83
CA ASP A 104 9.31 -7.26 7.17
C ASP A 104 10.54 -7.80 7.96
N GLU A 105 10.64 -9.12 8.14
CA GLU A 105 11.88 -9.80 8.60
C GLU A 105 12.41 -10.85 7.60
N ASP A 106 11.75 -11.08 6.47
CA ASP A 106 12.23 -11.97 5.40
C ASP A 106 12.76 -11.18 4.17
N ALA A 107 13.47 -10.08 4.43
CA ALA A 107 14.51 -9.68 3.47
C ALA A 107 15.55 -10.80 3.47
N TYR A 108 15.53 -11.67 2.46
CA TYR A 108 16.58 -12.66 2.23
C TYR A 108 17.94 -11.98 2.34
N LEU A 109 18.56 -12.09 3.50
CA LEU A 109 19.92 -11.69 3.74
C LEU A 109 20.75 -12.70 2.94
N TYR A 110 21.05 -12.37 1.69
CA TYR A 110 22.09 -13.07 0.95
C TYR A 110 23.31 -13.13 1.86
N GLU A 111 23.66 -14.32 2.31
CA GLU A 111 24.83 -14.50 3.16
C GLU A 111 26.01 -13.87 2.41
N THR A 112 26.64 -12.88 3.02
CA THR A 112 27.77 -12.10 2.50
C THR A 112 29.06 -12.93 2.33
N GLY A 113 28.91 -14.25 2.19
CA GLY A 113 29.97 -15.25 2.20
C GLY A 113 30.45 -15.70 0.82
N GLY A 114 29.85 -15.25 -0.28
CA GLY A 114 30.24 -15.70 -1.62
C GLY A 114 30.08 -14.61 -2.69
N ARG A 115 31.12 -14.40 -3.50
CA ARG A 115 31.06 -13.59 -4.73
C ARG A 115 30.47 -14.36 -5.91
N ASP A 116 29.96 -15.57 -5.68
CA ASP A 116 29.28 -16.32 -6.72
C ASP A 116 28.02 -15.55 -7.10
N HIS A 117 27.73 -15.51 -8.40
CA HIS A 117 26.59 -14.81 -9.03
C HIS A 117 26.72 -13.28 -9.21
N VAL A 118 27.83 -12.64 -8.82
CA VAL A 118 28.08 -11.22 -9.16
C VAL A 118 28.50 -11.06 -10.63
N THR A 119 27.76 -10.26 -11.38
CA THR A 119 28.00 -10.01 -12.82
C THR A 119 28.73 -8.69 -13.06
N SER A 120 28.32 -7.61 -12.39
CA SER A 120 28.91 -6.28 -12.59
C SER A 120 29.08 -5.54 -11.26
N SER A 121 30.00 -4.58 -11.21
CA SER A 121 30.25 -3.79 -9.99
C SER A 121 30.53 -2.34 -10.34
N HIS A 122 29.84 -1.44 -9.66
CA HIS A 122 29.88 0.00 -9.90
C HIS A 122 30.30 0.73 -8.62
N ALA A 123 31.22 1.69 -8.74
CA ALA A 123 31.59 2.58 -7.65
C ALA A 123 30.84 3.90 -7.79
N ILE A 124 30.14 4.31 -6.73
CA ILE A 124 29.38 5.56 -6.69
C ILE A 124 29.83 6.36 -5.47
N GLU A 125 30.13 7.65 -5.68
CA GLU A 125 30.44 8.57 -4.59
C GLU A 125 29.16 9.12 -3.98
N CYS A 126 28.97 8.95 -2.66
CA CYS A 126 27.84 9.53 -1.95
C CYS A 126 27.91 11.07 -2.02
N PRO A 127 26.89 11.76 -2.57
CA PRO A 127 26.91 13.22 -2.73
C PRO A 127 26.97 13.99 -1.39
N SER A 128 26.59 13.34 -0.29
CA SER A 128 26.49 13.94 1.04
C SER A 128 27.77 13.80 1.86
N CYS A 129 28.33 12.60 1.98
CA CYS A 129 29.52 12.34 2.78
C CYS A 129 30.80 12.09 1.97
N ARG A 130 30.70 11.97 0.64
CA ARG A 130 31.80 11.61 -0.29
C ARG A 130 32.44 10.25 -0.03
N GLU A 131 31.77 9.40 0.74
CA GLU A 131 32.16 7.99 0.88
C GLU A 131 31.86 7.25 -0.43
N VAL A 132 32.77 6.36 -0.84
CA VAL A 132 32.57 5.53 -2.02
C VAL A 132 31.76 4.30 -1.61
N LEU A 133 30.68 4.04 -2.33
CA LEU A 133 29.85 2.84 -2.18
C LEU A 133 30.06 1.94 -3.39
N PHE A 134 30.19 0.64 -3.15
CA PHE A 134 30.19 -0.36 -4.22
C PHE A 134 28.81 -0.98 -4.34
N PHE A 135 28.29 -0.94 -5.57
CA PHE A 135 27.05 -1.59 -5.97
C PHE A 135 27.40 -2.78 -6.86
N HIS A 136 27.11 -3.97 -6.39
CA HIS A 136 27.27 -5.20 -7.13
C HIS A 136 25.91 -5.64 -7.66
N GLU A 137 25.82 -5.94 -8.95
CA GLU A 137 24.65 -6.50 -9.61
C GLU A 137 24.94 -7.95 -9.98
N GLY A 138 24.00 -8.84 -9.67
CA GLY A 138 24.10 -10.26 -9.93
C GLY A 138 22.80 -10.89 -10.40
N VAL A 139 22.91 -12.09 -10.96
CA VAL A 139 21.79 -12.93 -11.36
C VAL A 139 22.05 -14.33 -10.84
N ASP A 140 21.11 -14.88 -10.07
CA ASP A 140 21.24 -16.21 -9.50
C ASP A 140 20.94 -17.33 -10.53
N ASP A 141 21.11 -18.58 -10.11
CA ASP A 141 20.90 -19.76 -10.95
C ASP A 141 19.42 -19.95 -11.38
N GLU A 142 18.49 -19.26 -10.72
CA GLU A 142 17.06 -19.26 -11.02
C GLU A 142 16.65 -18.09 -11.93
N GLY A 143 17.57 -17.16 -12.20
CA GLY A 143 17.39 -16.03 -13.11
C GLY A 143 16.92 -14.74 -12.45
N TYR A 144 16.92 -14.65 -11.12
CA TYR A 144 16.54 -13.43 -10.40
C TYR A 144 17.71 -12.44 -10.28
N HIS A 145 17.41 -11.17 -10.50
CA HIS A 145 18.37 -10.07 -10.34
C HIS A 145 18.49 -9.67 -8.86
N HIS A 146 19.71 -9.63 -8.34
CA HIS A 146 19.99 -9.20 -6.97
C HIS A 146 21.06 -8.10 -6.92
N TYR A 147 21.02 -7.28 -5.87
CA TYR A 147 21.95 -6.18 -5.64
C TYR A 147 22.59 -6.26 -4.27
N ILE A 148 23.91 -6.14 -4.22
CA ILE A 148 24.67 -6.10 -2.96
C ILE A 148 25.33 -4.73 -2.85
N VAL A 149 25.08 -4.04 -1.74
CA VAL A 149 25.66 -2.72 -1.45
C VAL A 149 26.67 -2.86 -0.33
N GLU A 150 27.94 -2.63 -0.64
CA GLU A 150 29.03 -2.70 0.33
C GLU A 150 29.64 -1.30 0.55
N PRO A 151 29.85 -0.87 1.81
CA PRO A 151 30.66 0.30 2.10
C PRO A 151 32.12 0.03 1.76
N TYR A 152 32.86 1.06 1.32
CA TYR A 152 34.31 0.96 1.18
C TYR A 152 34.95 0.71 2.55
N LEU A 153 35.37 -0.53 2.82
CA LEU A 153 36.20 -0.86 3.97
C LEU A 153 37.66 -0.78 3.55
N ASP A 154 38.30 0.33 3.90
CA ASP A 154 39.74 0.48 3.78
C ASP A 154 40.40 -0.41 4.86
N GLU A 155 40.78 -1.65 4.53
CA GLU A 155 41.71 -2.45 5.35
C GLU A 155 43.14 -1.89 5.26
N ALA A 156 43.29 -0.57 5.31
CA ALA A 156 44.56 0.06 5.62
C ALA A 156 44.65 0.13 7.15
N GLU A 157 45.42 -0.78 7.74
CA GLU A 157 45.99 -0.64 9.08
C GLU A 157 46.48 0.80 9.25
N TYR A 158 45.72 1.65 9.95
CA TYR A 158 46.26 2.88 10.50
C TYR A 158 47.18 2.47 11.65
N GLU A 159 48.42 2.11 11.34
CA GLU A 159 49.48 2.22 12.33
C GLU A 159 49.56 3.70 12.72
N PRO A 160 49.32 4.06 14.00
CA PRO A 160 49.49 5.42 14.44
C PRO A 160 50.94 5.84 14.19
N ILE A 161 51.14 6.88 13.39
CA ILE A 161 52.44 7.50 13.21
C ILE A 161 52.80 8.19 14.54
N ASN A 162 53.45 7.39 15.38
CA ASN A 162 54.38 7.71 16.46
C ASN A 162 53.82 8.22 17.82
N PRO A 163 54.15 7.55 18.93
CA PRO A 163 54.27 8.18 20.24
C PRO A 163 55.72 8.60 20.48
N THR A 164 56.08 9.84 20.13
CA THR A 164 56.97 10.77 20.87
C THR A 164 57.23 12.03 20.05
#